data_AF-A0AAW1V1Q2-F1
#
_entry.id   AF-A0AAW1V1Q2-F1
#
_cell.length_a   1.000
_cell.length_b   1.000
_cell.length_c   1.000
_cell.angle_alpha   90.00
_cell.angle_beta   90.00
_cell.angle_gamma   90.00
#
_symmetry.space_group_name_H-M   'P 1'
#
loop_
_entity.id
_entity.type
_entity.pdbx_description
1 polymer ?
#
loop_
_entity_poly.entity_id
_entity_poly.type
_entity_poly.pdbx_seq_one_letter_code
_entity_poly.pdbx_strand_id
1 'polypeptide(L)'
;MIEINGSCTPIFLFEYAEYNLIPGLTIKVLPFVFVSLYIAVFASLVAPFAGFFASGFKRALNVKDFSDTIPGHGGILDRFDCQFLMAFFVFVYMSTFVKNYKYKKLQEKIFNLSNDDQMVFYELLKLSLQERNIL
;
A
#
# COMPACT_ATOMS: atom_id res chain seq x y z
N MET A 1 -2.23 6.14 -5.52
CA MET A 1 -3.30 6.92 -6.15
C MET A 1 -4.59 6.57 -5.42
N ILE A 2 -5.00 7.44 -4.49
CA ILE A 2 -6.26 7.32 -3.79
C ILE A 2 -7.32 7.66 -4.84
N GLU A 3 -8.15 6.70 -5.22
CA GLU A 3 -9.29 7.01 -6.09
C GLU A 3 -10.26 7.87 -5.29
N ILE A 4 -10.23 9.17 -5.56
CA ILE A 4 -11.31 10.09 -5.19
C ILE A 4 -12.38 9.93 -6.28
N ASN A 5 -13.09 8.80 -6.26
CA ASN A 5 -14.35 8.71 -6.99
C ASN A 5 -15.34 9.59 -6.22
N GLY A 6 -15.95 10.56 -6.91
CA GLY A 6 -16.83 11.60 -6.36
C GLY A 6 -18.14 11.14 -5.70
N SER A 7 -18.21 9.90 -5.23
CA SER A 7 -19.18 9.44 -4.23
C SER A 7 -18.54 9.60 -2.85
N CYS A 8 -19.04 10.54 -2.04
CA CYS A 8 -18.61 10.83 -0.66
C CYS A 8 -18.86 9.66 0.33
N THR A 9 -18.35 8.47 0.04
CA THR A 9 -18.30 7.35 0.98
C THR A 9 -16.84 7.15 1.36
N PRO A 10 -16.45 7.40 2.61
CA PRO A 10 -15.09 7.14 3.05
C PRO A 10 -14.77 5.66 2.86
N ILE A 11 -13.55 5.37 2.41
CA ILE A 11 -13.02 4.00 2.37
C ILE A 11 -13.12 3.41 3.79
N PHE A 12 -13.41 2.10 3.91
CA PHE A 12 -13.56 1.39 5.19
C PHE A 12 -12.42 1.63 6.21
N LEU A 13 -11.21 1.99 5.74
CA LEU A 13 -10.07 2.37 6.60
C LEU A 13 -10.24 3.69 7.36
N PHE A 14 -11.17 4.56 6.94
CA PHE A 14 -11.46 5.87 7.52
C PHE A 14 -12.81 5.93 8.25
N GLU A 15 -13.47 4.78 8.42
CA GLU A 15 -14.67 4.66 9.23
C GLU A 15 -14.30 4.26 10.66
N TYR A 16 -15.05 4.76 11.65
CA TYR A 16 -14.81 4.41 13.05
C TYR A 16 -15.24 2.96 13.30
N ALA A 17 -14.30 2.15 13.78
CA ALA A 17 -14.59 0.80 14.24
C ALA A 17 -14.58 0.75 15.78
N GLU A 18 -15.53 0.02 16.35
CA GLU A 18 -15.64 -0.21 17.78
C GLU A 18 -14.82 -1.45 18.15
N TYR A 19 -13.83 -1.26 19.03
CA TYR A 19 -12.99 -2.35 19.53
C TYR A 19 -13.22 -2.53 21.03
N ASN A 20 -13.48 -3.77 21.41
CA ASN A 20 -13.63 -4.18 22.81
C ASN A 20 -12.27 -4.67 23.32
N LEU A 21 -11.59 -3.87 24.15
CA LEU A 21 -10.27 -4.23 24.66
C LEU A 21 -10.37 -5.05 25.96
N ILE A 22 -11.29 -4.68 26.84
CA ILE A 22 -11.51 -5.27 28.16
C ILE A 22 -13.04 -5.29 28.39
N PRO A 23 -13.61 -6.24 29.16
CA PRO A 23 -15.03 -6.20 29.51
C PRO A 23 -15.39 -4.84 30.13
N GLY A 24 -16.23 -4.06 29.44
CA GLY A 24 -16.65 -2.71 29.85
C GLY A 24 -15.84 -1.54 29.26
N LEU A 25 -14.78 -1.79 28.49
CA LEU A 25 -14.01 -0.74 27.81
C LEU A 25 -14.12 -0.87 26.29
N THR A 26 -14.98 -0.05 25.70
CA THR A 26 -15.17 0.08 24.25
C THR A 26 -14.47 1.35 23.76
N ILE A 27 -13.52 1.21 22.82
CA ILE A 27 -12.86 2.36 22.19
C ILE A 27 -13.29 2.47 20.72
N LYS A 28 -13.62 3.69 20.31
CA LYS A 28 -13.88 4.05 18.92
C LYS A 28 -12.60 4.57 18.31
N VAL A 29 -11.97 3.77 17.46
CA VAL A 29 -10.73 4.16 16.80
C VAL A 29 -10.82 3.89 15.30
N LEU A 30 -10.17 4.75 14.54
CA LEU A 30 -10.01 4.52 13.11
C LEU A 30 -9.01 3.38 12.91
N PRO A 31 -9.30 2.37 12.07
CA PRO A 31 -8.38 1.28 11.78
C PRO A 31 -7.06 1.77 11.17
N PHE A 32 -7.07 2.94 10.51
CA PHE A 32 -5.85 3.62 10.05
C PHE A 32 -4.82 3.88 11.17
N VAL A 33 -5.26 4.10 12.41
CA VAL A 33 -4.36 4.36 13.55
C VAL A 33 -3.48 3.14 13.87
N PHE A 34 -4.02 1.93 13.76
CA PHE A 34 -3.23 0.72 13.97
C PHE A 34 -2.19 0.52 12.86
N VAL A 35 -2.58 0.83 11.62
CA VAL A 35 -1.68 0.78 10.46
C VAL A 35 -0.54 1.79 10.60
N SER A 36 -0.85 3.03 11.00
CA SER A 36 0.18 4.06 11.19
C SER A 36 1.13 3.71 12.34
N LEU A 37 0.62 3.14 13.43
CA LEU A 37 1.43 2.66 14.54
C LEU A 37 2.40 1.56 14.09
N TYR A 38 1.93 0.58 13.33
CA TYR A 38 2.77 -0.50 12.81
C TYR A 38 3.89 0.03 11.90
N ILE A 39 3.55 0.93 10.97
CA ILE A 39 4.53 1.55 10.07
C ILE A 39 5.54 2.39 10.86
N ALA A 40 5.10 3.11 11.90
CA ALA A 40 5.98 3.94 12.73
C ALA A 40 6.98 3.10 13.53
N VAL A 41 6.54 1.99 14.14
CA VAL A 41 7.42 1.06 14.85
C VAL A 41 8.42 0.44 13.89
N PHE A 42 7.96 -0.01 12.72
CA PHE A 42 8.83 -0.55 11.69
C PHE A 42 9.86 0.48 11.21
N ALA A 43 9.45 1.72 10.96
CA ALA A 43 10.34 2.79 10.53
C ALA A 43 11.43 3.08 11.58
N SER A 44 11.05 3.15 12.86
CA SER A 44 11.98 3.41 13.96
C SER A 44 13.06 2.33 14.07
N LEU A 45 12.70 1.06 13.86
CA LEU A 45 13.63 -0.06 14.01
C LEU A 45 14.45 -0.30 12.74
N VAL A 46 13.86 -0.18 11.55
CA VAL A 46 14.50 -0.63 10.29
C VAL A 46 15.23 0.50 9.56
N ALA A 47 14.75 1.75 9.63
CA ALA A 47 15.40 2.87 8.96
C ALA A 47 16.86 3.11 9.39
N PRO A 48 17.25 2.95 10.67
CA PRO A 48 18.65 3.07 11.08
C PRO A 48 19.59 2.04 10.42
N PHE A 49 19.10 0.81 10.20
CA PHE A 49 19.90 -0.23 9.55
C PHE A 49 20.18 0.07 8.07
N ALA A 50 19.26 0.75 7.39
CA ALA A 50 19.46 1.20 6.02
C ALA A 50 20.67 2.15 5.91
N GLY A 51 20.77 3.11 6.84
CA GLY A 51 21.90 4.03 6.92
C GLY A 51 23.22 3.34 7.25
N PHE A 52 23.20 2.32 8.13
CA PHE A 52 24.39 1.51 8.39
C PHE A 52 24.85 0.72 7.16
N PHE A 53 23.91 0.15 6.39
CA PHE A 53 24.23 -0.57 5.17
C PHE A 53 24.85 0.35 4.12
N ALA A 54 24.28 1.55 3.90
CA ALA A 54 24.84 2.53 2.98
C ALA A 54 26.25 2.98 3.41
N SER A 55 26.45 3.23 4.71
CA SER A 55 27.76 3.57 5.26
C SER A 55 28.79 2.44 5.07
N GLY A 56 28.40 1.18 5.29
CA GLY A 56 29.25 0.02 5.05
C GLY A 56 29.60 -0.17 3.57
N PHE A 57 28.64 0.02 2.69
CA PHE A 57 28.83 -0.10 1.24
C PHE A 57 29.79 0.98 0.70
N LYS A 58 29.70 2.21 1.19
CA LYS A 58 30.66 3.29 0.87
C LYS A 58 32.11 2.89 1.23
N ARG A 59 32.31 2.29 2.41
CA ARG A 59 33.63 1.81 2.83
C ARG A 59 34.15 0.67 1.98
N ALA A 60 33.27 -0.23 1.52
CA ALA A 60 33.66 -1.32 0.63
C ALA A 60 34.16 -0.83 -0.74
N LEU A 61 33.69 0.33 -1.20
CA LEU A 61 34.12 0.95 -2.45
C LEU A 61 35.29 1.93 -2.29
N ASN A 62 35.83 2.13 -1.07
CA ASN A 62 36.83 3.17 -0.76
C ASN A 62 36.40 4.59 -1.16
N VAL A 63 35.09 4.85 -1.26
CA VAL A 63 34.52 6.17 -1.56
C VAL A 63 33.88 6.73 -0.30
N LYS A 64 34.23 7.96 0.07
CA LYS A 64 33.74 8.58 1.32
C LYS A 64 32.31 9.13 1.18
N ASP A 65 32.04 9.76 0.04
CA ASP A 65 30.75 10.34 -0.32
C ASP A 65 30.46 10.04 -1.80
N PHE A 66 29.24 9.60 -2.13
CA PHE A 66 28.86 9.26 -3.51
C PHE A 66 28.82 10.47 -4.45
N SER A 67 28.80 11.70 -3.91
CA SER A 67 28.68 12.93 -4.68
C SER A 67 29.04 14.16 -3.84
N ASP A 68 29.78 15.10 -4.43
CA ASP A 68 30.12 16.44 -3.90
C ASP A 68 29.04 17.50 -4.27
N THR A 69 27.77 17.13 -4.31
CA THR A 69 26.72 18.03 -4.85
C THR A 69 26.58 19.34 -4.06
N ILE A 70 26.92 19.35 -2.76
CA ILE A 70 26.95 20.57 -1.92
C ILE A 70 28.11 20.46 -0.91
N PRO A 71 29.10 21.36 -0.92
CA PRO A 71 30.24 21.30 -0.03
C PRO A 71 29.77 21.48 1.43
N GLY A 72 29.98 20.44 2.25
CA GLY A 72 29.68 20.44 3.69
C GLY A 72 28.32 19.87 4.11
N HIS A 73 27.45 19.43 3.18
CA HIS A 73 26.09 18.96 3.52
C HIS A 73 25.86 17.44 3.40
N GLY A 74 26.91 16.70 3.02
CA GLY A 74 26.88 15.26 2.76
C GLY A 74 26.27 14.92 1.40
N GLY A 75 26.51 13.69 0.93
CA GLY A 75 25.95 13.22 -0.33
C GLY A 75 24.43 13.08 -0.26
N ILE A 76 23.72 13.52 -1.30
CA ILE A 76 22.27 13.36 -1.44
C ILE A 76 21.85 11.89 -1.25
N LEU A 77 22.66 10.95 -1.75
CA LEU A 77 22.46 9.50 -1.63
C LEU A 77 22.41 8.99 -0.17
N ASP A 78 23.09 9.63 0.79
CA ASP A 78 23.02 9.28 2.22
C ASP A 78 21.73 9.76 2.91
N ARG A 79 20.95 10.63 2.26
CA ARG A 79 19.63 11.04 2.75
C ARG A 79 18.51 10.25 2.10
N PHE A 80 18.78 9.68 0.93
CA PHE A 80 17.83 8.88 0.18
C PHE A 80 17.91 7.39 0.46
N ASP A 81 18.95 6.88 1.11
CA ASP A 81 19.10 5.47 1.48
C ASP A 81 17.97 4.97 2.41
N CYS A 82 17.72 5.67 3.52
CA CYS A 82 16.68 5.34 4.47
C CYS A 82 15.29 5.65 3.90
N GLN A 83 15.17 6.74 3.14
CA GLN A 83 13.91 7.14 2.52
C GLN A 83 13.49 6.19 1.40
N PHE A 84 14.44 5.67 0.62
CA PHE A 84 14.18 4.70 -0.44
C PHE A 84 13.72 3.37 0.14
N LEU A 85 14.39 2.88 1.18
CA LEU A 85 13.99 1.65 1.86
C LEU A 85 12.58 1.76 2.47
N MET A 86 12.29 2.90 3.12
CA MET A 86 10.95 3.16 3.66
C MET A 86 9.88 3.31 2.57
N ALA A 87 10.18 4.02 1.47
CA ALA A 87 9.26 4.18 0.35
C ALA A 87 8.94 2.83 -0.31
N PHE A 88 9.95 1.97 -0.50
CA PHE A 88 9.76 0.63 -1.03
C PHE A 88 8.86 -0.22 -0.12
N PHE A 89 9.11 -0.19 1.19
CA PHE A 89 8.28 -0.91 2.16
C PHE A 89 6.82 -0.44 2.13
N VAL A 90 6.58 0.86 2.16
CA VAL A 90 5.21 1.43 2.10
C VAL A 90 4.54 1.08 0.78
N PHE A 91 5.27 1.07 -0.34
CA PHE A 91 4.74 0.67 -1.63
C PHE A 91 4.29 -0.79 -1.64
N VAL A 92 5.12 -1.71 -1.13
CA VAL A 92 4.77 -3.14 -1.03
C VAL A 92 3.59 -3.32 -0.08
N TYR A 93 3.59 -2.65 1.07
CA TYR A 93 2.49 -2.69 2.03
C TYR A 93 1.17 -2.26 1.38
N MET A 94 1.15 -1.12 0.70
CA MET A 94 -0.03 -0.62 0.00
C MET A 94 -0.47 -1.57 -1.12
N SER A 95 0.47 -2.15 -1.86
CA SER A 95 0.14 -3.06 -2.96
C SER A 95 -0.42 -4.41 -2.48
N THR A 96 0.01 -4.89 -1.32
CA THR A 96 -0.38 -6.21 -0.79
C THR A 96 -1.64 -6.11 0.08
N PHE A 97 -1.71 -5.13 0.98
CA PHE A 97 -2.76 -5.07 2.00
C PHE A 97 -3.89 -4.10 1.65
N VAL A 98 -3.62 -3.05 0.88
CA VAL A 98 -4.63 -2.00 0.60
C VAL A 98 -5.29 -2.18 -0.77
N LYS A 99 -4.55 -2.64 -1.79
CA LYS A 99 -5.14 -2.93 -3.10
C LYS A 99 -5.98 -4.21 -3.07
N ASN A 100 -7.28 -4.05 -2.83
CA ASN A 100 -8.26 -5.12 -3.02
C ASN A 100 -8.50 -5.36 -4.53
N TYR A 101 -7.85 -6.36 -5.10
CA TYR A 101 -7.92 -6.73 -6.51
C TYR A 101 -9.16 -7.56 -6.92
N LYS A 102 -10.30 -7.44 -6.22
CA LYS A 102 -11.37 -8.43 -6.44
C LYS A 102 -12.20 -8.24 -7.72
N TYR A 103 -12.37 -7.01 -8.22
CA TYR A 103 -13.25 -6.77 -9.37
C TYR A 103 -12.69 -5.83 -10.44
N LYS A 104 -11.81 -4.87 -10.10
CA LYS A 104 -11.28 -3.91 -11.11
C LYS A 104 -10.46 -4.56 -12.21
N LYS A 105 -9.57 -5.49 -11.85
CA LYS A 105 -8.75 -6.23 -12.83
C LYS A 105 -9.60 -7.14 -13.72
N LEU A 106 -10.72 -7.65 -13.17
CA LEU A 106 -11.69 -8.43 -13.92
C LEU A 106 -12.52 -7.53 -14.85
N GLN A 107 -12.97 -6.37 -14.38
CA GLN A 107 -13.66 -5.35 -15.18
C GLN A 107 -12.80 -4.88 -16.34
N GLU A 108 -11.55 -4.50 -16.12
CA GLU A 108 -10.62 -4.11 -17.19
C GLU A 108 -10.42 -5.22 -18.22
N LYS A 109 -10.34 -6.49 -17.76
CA LYS A 109 -10.21 -7.62 -18.67
C LYS A 109 -11.48 -7.80 -19.50
N ILE A 110 -12.67 -7.68 -18.90
CA ILE A 110 -13.97 -7.76 -19.59
C ILE A 110 -14.13 -6.60 -20.58
N PHE A 111 -13.76 -5.37 -20.23
CA PHE A 111 -13.87 -4.22 -21.13
C PHE A 111 -12.88 -4.26 -22.30
N ASN A 112 -11.79 -5.01 -22.18
CA ASN A 112 -10.85 -5.25 -23.27
C ASN A 112 -11.26 -6.40 -24.21
N LEU A 113 -12.34 -7.15 -23.92
CA LEU A 113 -12.89 -8.17 -24.82
C LEU A 113 -13.70 -7.52 -25.95
N SER A 114 -13.87 -8.24 -27.07
CA SER A 114 -14.78 -7.82 -28.15
C SER A 114 -16.21 -7.67 -27.63
N ASN A 115 -16.99 -6.77 -28.23
CA ASN A 115 -18.39 -6.52 -27.83
C ASN A 115 -19.23 -7.80 -27.85
N ASP A 116 -18.98 -8.71 -28.80
CA ASP A 116 -19.68 -9.99 -28.89
C ASP A 116 -19.33 -10.92 -27.71
N ASP A 117 -18.04 -11.00 -27.37
CA ASP A 117 -17.57 -11.82 -26.25
C ASP A 117 -18.04 -11.28 -24.89
N GLN A 118 -18.22 -9.96 -24.78
CA GLN A 118 -18.80 -9.33 -23.59
C GLN A 118 -20.27 -9.74 -23.39
N MET A 119 -21.05 -9.81 -24.47
CA MET A 119 -22.45 -10.23 -24.42
C MET A 119 -22.58 -11.72 -24.05
N VAL A 120 -21.73 -12.56 -24.63
CA VAL A 120 -21.67 -14.00 -24.28
C VAL A 120 -21.30 -14.19 -22.81
N PHE A 121 -20.29 -13.46 -22.32
CA PHE A 121 -19.90 -13.53 -20.91
C PHE A 121 -21.04 -13.08 -19.98
N TYR A 122 -21.78 -12.03 -20.34
CA TYR A 122 -22.94 -11.57 -19.57
C TYR A 122 -24.04 -12.63 -19.50
N GLU A 123 -24.38 -13.28 -20.61
CA GLU A 123 -25.39 -14.35 -20.63
C GLU A 123 -24.98 -15.55 -19.77
N LEU A 124 -23.73 -16.00 -19.87
CA LEU A 124 -23.20 -17.09 -19.04
C LEU A 124 -23.23 -16.74 -17.55
N LEU A 125 -22.88 -15.49 -17.21
CA LEU A 125 -22.87 -15.02 -15.83
C LEU A 125 -24.31 -14.92 -15.28
N LYS A 126 -25.26 -14.45 -16.08
CA LYS A 126 -26.68 -14.39 -15.72
C LYS A 126 -27.25 -15.79 -15.44
N LEU A 127 -27.01 -16.75 -16.33
CA LEU A 127 -27.45 -18.14 -16.16
C LEU A 127 -26.89 -18.75 -14.86
N SER A 128 -25.58 -18.60 -14.62
CA SER A 128 -24.95 -19.13 -13.40
C SER A 128 -25.50 -18.51 -12.10
N LEU A 129 -25.97 -17.25 -12.13
CA LEU A 129 -26.55 -16.60 -10.95
C LEU A 129 -27.98 -17.07 -10.67
N GLN A 130 -28.76 -17.32 -11.73
CA GLN A 130 -30.11 -17.90 -11.62
C GLN A 130 -30.07 -19.34 -11.10
N GLU A 131 -29.13 -20.16 -11.56
CA GLU A 131 -28.93 -21.52 -11.03
C GLU A 131 -28.61 -21.55 -9.54
N ARG A 132 -27.98 -20.49 -9.02
CA ARG A 132 -27.62 -20.35 -7.60
C ARG A 132 -28.71 -19.66 -6.77
N ASN A 133 -29.86 -19.32 -7.36
CA ASN A 133 -30.93 -18.54 -6.73
C ASN A 133 -30.44 -17.22 -6.07
N ILE A 134 -29.42 -16.59 -6.67
CA ILE A 134 -28.93 -15.28 -6.23
C ILE A 134 -29.71 -14.15 -6.93
N LEU A 135 -30.30 -14.45 -8.09
CA LEU A 135 -31.06 -13.57 -8.99
C LEU A 135 -32.30 -14.27 -9.51
#